data_AF-A0A7W0MPA3-F1
#
_entry.id   AF-A0A7W0MPA3-F1
#
_cell.length_a   1.000
_cell.length_b   1.000
_cell.length_c   1.000
_cell.angle_alpha   90.00
_cell.angle_beta   90.00
_cell.angle_gamma   90.00
#
_symmetry.space_group_name_H-M   'P 1'
#
loop_
_entity.id
_entity.type
_entity.pdbx_description
1 polymer ?
#
loop_
_entity_poly.entity_id
_entity_poly.type
_entity_poly.pdbx_seq_one_letter_code
_entity_poly.pdbx_strand_id
1 'polypeptide(L)' 'PVLFGRRFFETLAGLTGDRGAREVLREAAEFVTDVPTPGRGAVVDLDTPEDWAAWRAGGVGW' A
#
# COMPACT_ATOMS: atom_id res chain seq x y z
N PRO A 1 0.50 2.59 2.84
CA PRO A 1 -0.97 2.82 2.79
C PRO A 1 -1.34 3.61 1.53
N VAL A 2 -2.60 3.53 1.07
CA VAL A 2 -3.09 4.25 -0.12
C VAL A 2 -4.42 4.95 0.24
N LEU A 3 -4.57 6.21 -0.16
CA LEU A 3 -5.80 6.97 0.01
C LEU A 3 -6.50 7.14 -1.33
N PHE A 4 -7.79 6.82 -1.39
CA PHE A 4 -8.61 7.00 -2.59
C PHE A 4 -9.61 8.14 -2.39
N GLY A 5 -9.63 9.08 -3.35
CA GLY A 5 -10.69 10.07 -3.42
C GLY A 5 -12.04 9.43 -3.76
N ARG A 6 -13.15 10.08 -3.37
CA ARG A 6 -14.53 9.58 -3.55
C ARG A 6 -14.84 9.12 -4.99
N ARG A 7 -14.22 9.74 -6.00
CA ARG A 7 -14.41 9.39 -7.43
C ARG A 7 -14.08 7.93 -7.76
N PHE A 8 -13.27 7.25 -6.94
CA PHE A 8 -12.84 5.87 -7.17
C PHE A 8 -13.68 4.84 -6.39
N PHE A 9 -14.66 5.27 -5.60
CA PHE A 9 -15.40 4.35 -4.72
C PHE A 9 -16.19 3.30 -5.50
N GLU A 10 -16.84 3.68 -6.61
CA GLU A 10 -17.58 2.74 -7.45
C GLU A 10 -16.64 1.72 -8.12
N THR A 11 -15.49 2.18 -8.63
CA THR A 11 -14.46 1.30 -9.19
C THR A 11 -13.94 0.30 -8.14
N LEU A 12 -13.66 0.78 -6.93
CA LEU A 12 -13.21 -0.07 -5.82
C LEU A 12 -14.28 -1.07 -5.39
N ALA A 13 -15.54 -0.66 -5.32
CA ALA A 13 -16.66 -1.52 -4.93
C ALA A 13 -16.92 -2.66 -5.94
N GLY A 14 -16.54 -2.46 -7.20
CA GLY A 14 -16.62 -3.46 -8.26
C GLY A 14 -15.46 -4.45 -8.32
N LEU A 15 -14.42 -4.27 -7.49
CA LEU A 15 -13.27 -5.18 -7.49
C LEU A 15 -13.68 -6.57 -6.98
N THR A 16 -13.18 -7.61 -7.64
CA THR A 16 -13.44 -9.01 -7.31
C THR A 16 -12.15 -9.82 -7.39
N GLY A 17 -12.07 -10.88 -6.57
CA GLY A 17 -10.88 -11.71 -6.45
C GLY A 17 -9.65 -10.93 -5.97
N ASP A 18 -8.47 -11.48 -6.24
CA ASP A 18 -7.20 -10.99 -5.67
C ASP A 18 -6.58 -9.82 -6.46
N ARG A 19 -7.26 -9.30 -7.47
CA ARG A 19 -6.72 -8.19 -8.30
C ARG A 19 -6.48 -6.91 -7.49
N GLY A 20 -7.23 -6.71 -6.40
CA GLY A 20 -7.04 -5.63 -5.45
C GLY A 20 -7.06 -4.23 -6.08
N ALA A 21 -6.76 -3.21 -5.28
CA ALA A 21 -6.77 -1.82 -5.76
C ALA A 21 -5.54 -1.44 -6.61
N ARG A 22 -4.62 -2.38 -6.86
CA ARG A 22 -3.37 -2.13 -7.61
C ARG A 22 -3.64 -1.82 -9.08
N GLU A 23 -4.64 -2.46 -9.67
CA GLU A 23 -5.03 -2.20 -11.06
C GLU A 23 -5.67 -0.81 -11.21
N VAL A 24 -6.51 -0.41 -10.25
CA VAL A 24 -7.09 0.94 -10.18
C VAL A 24 -6.01 2.02 -10.19
N LEU A 25 -4.91 1.84 -9.45
CA LEU A 25 -3.78 2.77 -9.45
C LEU A 25 -3.05 2.84 -10.79
N ARG A 26 -2.96 1.73 -11.53
CA ARG A 26 -2.32 1.68 -12.85
C ARG A 26 -3.17 2.36 -13.91
N GLU A 27 -4.48 2.13 -13.90
CA GLU A 27 -5.42 2.73 -14.85
C GLU A 27 -5.60 4.23 -14.61
N ALA A 28 -5.57 4.66 -13.34
CA ALA A 28 -5.71 6.05 -12.93
C ALA A 28 -4.35 6.74 -12.68
N ALA A 29 -3.29 6.35 -13.39
CA ALA A 29 -1.92 6.82 -13.14
C ALA A 29 -1.79 8.36 -13.16
N GLU A 30 -2.58 9.04 -13.98
CA GLU A 30 -2.61 10.52 -14.04
C GLU A 30 -3.12 11.19 -12.74
N PHE A 31 -3.83 10.45 -11.90
CA PHE A 31 -4.37 10.91 -10.61
C PHE A 31 -3.52 10.48 -9.40
N VAL A 32 -2.41 9.76 -9.64
CA VAL A 32 -1.54 9.28 -8.56
C VAL A 32 -0.55 10.37 -8.17
N THR A 33 -0.35 10.52 -6.86
CA THR A 33 0.66 11.41 -6.29
C THR A 33 1.36 10.68 -5.17
N ASP A 34 2.69 10.59 -5.27
CA ASP A 34 3.52 10.02 -4.21
C ASP A 34 3.59 11.00 -3.04
N VAL A 35 3.34 10.49 -1.84
CA VAL A 35 3.44 11.25 -0.59
C VAL A 35 4.67 10.75 0.17
N PRO A 36 5.72 11.57 0.34
CA PRO A 36 6.89 11.18 1.11
C PRO A 36 6.50 10.87 2.56
N THR A 37 7.00 9.73 3.07
CA THR A 37 6.83 9.34 4.48
C THR A 37 8.21 9.06 5.09
N PRO A 38 8.40 9.31 6.40
CA PRO A 38 9.63 8.95 7.07
C PRO A 38 9.80 7.43 7.13
N GLY A 39 11.05 6.98 7.01
CA GLY A 39 11.38 5.56 7.09
C GLY A 39 10.76 4.73 5.97
N ARG A 40 10.41 3.49 6.30
CA ARG A 40 9.96 2.47 5.33
C ARG A 40 8.65 1.79 5.71
N GLY A 41 8.04 2.15 6.84
CA GLY A 41 6.87 1.45 7.38
C GLY A 41 5.68 1.40 6.42
N ALA A 42 5.55 2.40 5.53
CA ALA A 42 4.50 2.42 4.53
C ALA A 42 4.60 1.34 3.44
N VAL A 43 5.80 0.76 3.24
CA VAL A 43 6.13 -0.20 2.17
C VAL A 43 6.71 -1.53 2.69
N VAL A 44 6.97 -1.64 3.99
CA VAL A 44 7.41 -2.89 4.61
C VAL A 44 6.19 -3.77 4.83
N ASP A 45 6.22 -4.96 4.24
CA ASP A 45 5.24 -6.02 4.49
C ASP A 45 5.73 -6.95 5.59
N LEU A 46 4.82 -7.46 6.41
CA LEU A 46 5.12 -8.32 7.55
C LEU A 46 4.20 -9.54 7.51
N ASP A 47 4.39 -10.37 6.48
CA ASP A 47 3.52 -11.51 6.18
C ASP A 47 3.84 -12.74 7.04
N THR A 48 5.09 -12.89 7.47
CA THR A 48 5.57 -14.07 8.20
C THR A 48 6.18 -13.74 9.56
N PRO A 49 6.24 -14.71 10.49
CA PRO A 49 6.98 -14.57 11.74
C PRO A 49 8.46 -14.22 11.52
N GLU A 50 9.06 -14.73 10.45
CA GLU A 50 10.44 -14.44 10.07
C GLU A 50 10.61 -12.98 9.62
N ASP A 51 9.67 -12.44 8.83
CA ASP A 51 9.66 -11.03 8.43
C ASP A 51 9.56 -10.12 9.65
N TRP A 52 8.71 -10.48 10.61
CA TRP A 52 8.61 -9.78 11.89
C TRP A 52 9.90 -9.84 12.70
N ALA A 53 10.53 -11.00 12.81
CA ALA A 53 11.78 -11.18 13.53
C ALA A 53 12.92 -10.36 12.89
N ALA A 54 13.02 -10.39 11.56
CA ALA A 54 13.99 -9.61 10.80
C ALA A 54 13.76 -8.10 10.98
N TRP A 55 12.51 -7.65 10.88
CA TRP A 55 12.14 -6.25 11.12
C TRP A 55 12.51 -5.79 12.54
N ARG A 56 12.23 -6.60 13.57
CA ARG A 56 12.58 -6.27 14.97
C ARG A 56 14.08 -6.27 15.24
N ALA A 57 14.82 -7.22 14.67
CA ALA A 57 16.28 -7.28 14.83
C ALA A 57 16.99 -6.12 14.12
N GLY A 58 16.39 -5.60 13.04
CA GLY A 58 16.93 -4.53 12.23
C GLY A 58 16.96 -3.15 12.89
N GLY A 59 16.19 -2.91 13.97
CA GLY A 59 16.28 -1.73 14.84
C GLY A 59 16.62 -0.41 14.14
N VAL A 60 15.82 0.02 13.15
CA VAL A 60 16.01 1.33 12.50
C VAL A 60 14.83 2.23 12.85
N GLY A 61 15.16 3.42 13.34
CA GLY A 61 14.28 4.39 13.98
C GLY A 61 13.05 4.78 13.16
N TRP A 62 11.98 5.04 13.93
CA TRP A 62 10.79 5.77 13.54
C TRP A 62 11.13 7.23 13.24
#